data_AF-A0A9W5QXP2-F1
#
_entry.id   AF-A0A9W5QXP2-F1
#
_cell.length_a   1.000
_cell.length_b   1.000
_cell.length_c   1.000
_cell.angle_alpha   90.00
_cell.angle_beta   90.00
_cell.angle_gamma   90.00
#
_symmetry.space_group_name_H-M   'P 1'
#
loop_
_entity.id
_entity.type
_entity.pdbx_description
1 polymer ?
#
loop_
_entity_poly.entity_id
_entity_poly.type
_entity_poly.pdbx_seq_one_letter_code
_entity_poly.pdbx_strand_id
1 'polypeptide(L)'
;MITNQVAYDKKLLGNKIEETFKEVSSLLRILDTDKTMFIMGEWHAFNDFWSKNADLTEISLEETQERLQQVTDLLERVKNL
;
A
#
# COMPACT_ATOMS: atom_id res chain seq x y z
N MET A 1 -15.17 -20.00 17.84
CA MET A 1 -15.23 -19.42 16.48
C MET A 1 -14.49 -18.08 16.53
N ILE A 2 -13.17 -18.09 16.35
CA ILE A 2 -12.28 -16.91 16.47
C ILE A 2 -11.67 -16.54 15.09
N THR A 3 -11.88 -17.40 14.08
CA THR A 3 -11.33 -17.29 12.72
C THR A 3 -11.91 -16.15 11.88
N ASN A 4 -12.94 -15.43 12.34
CA ASN A 4 -13.65 -14.45 11.50
C ASN A 4 -13.19 -13.00 11.72
N GLN A 5 -12.76 -12.62 12.93
CA GLN A 5 -12.38 -11.22 13.21
C GLN A 5 -11.06 -10.85 12.53
N VAL A 6 -10.04 -11.70 12.63
CA VAL A 6 -8.73 -11.44 12.00
C VAL A 6 -8.85 -11.36 10.48
N ALA A 7 -9.64 -12.24 9.86
CA ALA A 7 -9.89 -12.22 8.43
C ALA A 7 -10.65 -10.95 7.99
N TYR A 8 -11.64 -10.52 8.78
CA TYR A 8 -12.36 -9.27 8.57
C TYR A 8 -11.44 -8.05 8.68
N ASP A 9 -10.60 -7.98 9.72
CA ASP A 9 -9.67 -6.88 9.95
C ASP A 9 -8.64 -6.78 8.83
N LYS A 10 -8.07 -7.92 8.40
CA LYS A 10 -7.19 -7.98 7.23
C LYS A 10 -7.88 -7.44 5.98
N LYS A 11 -9.12 -7.86 5.70
CA LYS A 11 -9.87 -7.38 4.54
C LYS A 11 -10.09 -5.87 4.57
N LEU A 12 -10.42 -5.31 5.74
CA LEU A 12 -10.60 -3.88 5.92
C LEU A 12 -9.28 -3.12 5.67
N LEU A 13 -8.17 -3.61 6.24
CA LEU A 13 -6.85 -3.04 6.01
C LEU A 13 -6.42 -3.15 4.54
N GLY A 14 -6.72 -4.28 3.88
CA GLY A 14 -6.39 -4.51 2.49
C GLY A 14 -7.10 -3.55 1.54
N ASN A 15 -8.39 -3.31 1.77
CA ASN A 15 -9.14 -2.29 1.02
C ASN A 15 -8.49 -0.91 1.19
N LYS A 16 -8.12 -0.55 2.43
CA LYS A 16 -7.48 0.73 2.71
C LYS A 16 -6.10 0.85 2.05
N ILE A 17 -5.31 -0.22 2.05
CA ILE A 17 -4.04 -0.29 1.32
C ILE A 17 -4.26 -0.04 -0.17
N GLU A 18 -5.22 -0.73 -0.77
CA GLU A 18 -5.51 -0.60 -2.20
C GLU A 18 -5.95 0.82 -2.58
N GLU A 19 -6.82 1.43 -1.77
CA GLU A 19 -7.26 2.82 -1.94
C GLU A 19 -6.09 3.80 -1.83
N THR A 20 -5.27 3.70 -0.78
CA THR A 20 -4.09 4.56 -0.60
C THR A 20 -3.10 4.37 -1.75
N PHE A 21 -2.85 3.13 -2.18
CA PHE A 21 -1.95 2.85 -3.29
C PHE A 21 -2.45 3.41 -4.63
N LYS A 22 -3.77 3.39 -4.87
CA LYS A 22 -4.41 4.05 -6.02
C LYS A 22 -4.23 5.56 -5.98
N GLU A 23 -4.32 6.17 -4.80
CA GLU A 23 -4.08 7.61 -4.62
C GLU A 23 -2.62 7.96 -4.94
N VAL A 24 -1.66 7.22 -4.38
CA VAL A 24 -0.22 7.35 -4.70
C VAL A 24 0.00 7.27 -6.20
N SER A 25 -0.54 6.23 -6.85
CA SER A 25 -0.38 6.00 -8.28
C SER A 25 -0.98 7.13 -9.13
N SER A 26 -2.08 7.72 -8.68
CA SER A 26 -2.74 8.84 -9.36
C SER A 26 -1.91 10.12 -9.25
N LEU A 27 -1.34 10.40 -8.08
CA LEU A 27 -0.46 11.55 -7.88
C LEU A 27 0.84 11.41 -8.67
N LEU A 28 1.46 10.23 -8.67
CA LEU A 28 2.69 9.99 -9.44
C LEU A 28 2.50 10.18 -10.95
N ARG A 29 1.28 9.98 -11.49
CA ARG A 29 0.98 10.19 -12.91
C ARG A 29 0.89 11.66 -13.34
N ILE A 30 0.61 12.56 -12.39
CA ILE A 30 0.44 14.00 -12.69
C ILE A 30 1.68 14.83 -12.31
N LEU A 31 2.59 14.25 -11.53
CA LEU A 31 3.83 14.89 -11.11
C LEU A 31 4.94 14.74 -12.16
N ASP A 32 5.85 15.71 -12.20
CA ASP A 32 7.03 15.65 -13.06
C ASP A 32 7.90 14.42 -12.75
N THR A 33 8.40 13.78 -13.79
CA THR A 33 9.22 12.56 -13.67
C THR A 33 10.48 12.80 -12.82
N ASP A 34 11.12 13.96 -12.96
CA ASP A 34 12.32 14.31 -12.19
C ASP A 34 12.05 14.38 -10.69
N LYS A 35 10.85 14.81 -10.29
CA LYS A 35 10.42 14.87 -8.89
C LYS A 35 10.02 13.52 -8.32
N THR A 36 9.61 12.58 -9.17
CA THR A 36 9.07 11.29 -8.73
C THR A 36 10.08 10.15 -8.82
N MET A 37 11.19 10.33 -9.55
CA MET A 37 12.20 9.29 -9.80
C MET A 37 12.69 8.59 -8.52
N PHE A 38 12.89 9.33 -7.43
CA PHE A 38 13.36 8.75 -6.17
C PHE A 38 12.28 7.99 -5.38
N ILE A 39 11.00 8.20 -5.71
CA ILE A 39 9.86 7.50 -5.09
C ILE A 39 9.41 6.30 -5.93
N MET A 40 9.64 6.32 -7.25
CA MET A 40 9.22 5.25 -8.16
C MET A 40 9.74 3.87 -7.75
N GLY A 41 10.96 3.79 -7.22
CA GLY A 41 11.51 2.51 -6.72
C GLY A 41 10.68 1.91 -5.58
N GLU A 42 10.25 2.73 -4.63
CA GLU A 42 9.41 2.30 -3.51
C GLU A 42 8.00 1.94 -3.97
N TRP A 43 7.45 2.72 -4.89
CA TRP A 43 6.15 2.43 -5.52
C TRP A 43 6.17 1.08 -6.25
N HIS A 44 7.21 0.81 -7.04
CA HIS A 44 7.37 -0.47 -7.73
C HIS A 44 7.55 -1.64 -6.76
N ALA A 45 8.35 -1.48 -5.71
CA ALA A 45 8.53 -2.50 -4.68
C ALA A 45 7.21 -2.83 -3.96
N PHE A 46 6.43 -1.80 -3.63
CA PHE A 46 5.10 -1.98 -3.04
C PHE A 46 4.16 -2.70 -4.00
N ASN A 47 4.14 -2.32 -5.28
CA ASN A 47 3.31 -2.95 -6.30
C ASN A 47 3.63 -4.45 -6.46
N ASP A 48 4.92 -4.80 -6.51
CA ASP A 48 5.34 -6.20 -6.62
C ASP A 48 4.91 -7.01 -5.39
N PHE A 49 5.13 -6.47 -4.19
CA PHE A 49 4.65 -7.09 -2.95
C PHE A 49 3.13 -7.28 -2.97
N TRP A 50 2.37 -6.24 -3.29
CA TRP A 50 0.91 -6.27 -3.27
C TRP A 50 0.35 -7.24 -4.29
N SER A 51 0.93 -7.29 -5.50
CA SER A 51 0.51 -8.22 -6.55
C SER A 51 0.65 -9.70 -6.15
N LYS A 52 1.66 -10.01 -5.33
CA LYS A 52 1.93 -11.38 -4.84
C LYS A 52 1.08 -11.77 -3.64
N ASN A 53 0.57 -10.79 -2.89
CA ASN A 53 -0.09 -11.02 -1.60
C ASN A 53 -1.48 -10.37 -1.49
N ALA A 54 -2.15 -10.11 -2.62
CA ALA A 54 -3.41 -9.36 -2.65
C ALA A 54 -4.55 -10.01 -1.85
N ASP A 55 -4.51 -11.33 -1.65
CA ASP A 55 -5.53 -12.06 -0.89
C ASP A 55 -5.32 -12.04 0.63
N LEU A 56 -4.18 -11.49 1.09
CA LEU A 56 -3.78 -11.36 2.50
C LEU A 56 -3.76 -12.69 3.29
N THR A 57 -3.83 -13.83 2.62
CA THR A 57 -4.03 -15.13 3.27
C THR A 57 -2.76 -15.58 3.97
N GLU A 58 -1.61 -15.40 3.30
CA GLU A 58 -0.29 -15.85 3.77
C GLU A 58 0.43 -14.81 4.64
N ILE A 59 -0.08 -13.58 4.71
CA ILE A 59 0.53 -12.49 5.47
C ILE A 59 -0.07 -12.38 6.88
N SER A 60 0.67 -11.91 7.88
CA SER A 60 0.09 -11.71 9.22
C SER A 60 -0.77 -10.44 9.29
N LEU A 61 -1.62 -10.31 10.32
CA LEU A 61 -2.38 -9.08 10.55
C LEU A 61 -1.42 -7.90 10.85
N GLU A 62 -0.38 -8.15 11.64
CA GLU A 62 0.68 -7.18 11.95
C GLU A 62 1.40 -6.71 10.69
N GLU A 63 1.81 -7.65 9.81
CA GLU A 63 2.45 -7.28 8.55
C GLU A 63 1.46 -6.49 7.66
N THR A 64 0.17 -6.83 7.66
CA THR A 64 -0.84 -6.03 6.92
C THR A 64 -0.91 -4.59 7.47
N GLN A 65 -0.78 -4.39 8.78
CA GLN A 65 -0.74 -3.05 9.39
C GLN A 65 0.56 -2.29 9.01
N GLU A 66 1.70 -2.97 9.01
CA GLU A 66 2.97 -2.38 8.56
C GLU A 66 2.92 -1.96 7.10
N ARG A 67 2.30 -2.77 6.22
CA ARG A 67 2.11 -2.42 4.81
C ARG A 67 1.21 -1.20 4.62
N LEU A 68 0.16 -1.08 5.44
CA LEU A 68 -0.66 0.12 5.47
C LEU A 68 0.16 1.36 5.87
N GLN A 69 1.03 1.23 6.88
CA GLN A 69 1.91 2.34 7.27
C GLN A 69 2.85 2.72 6.12
N GLN A 70 3.51 1.75 5.49
CA GLN A 70 4.44 1.98 4.38
C GLN A 70 3.77 2.73 3.20
N VAL A 71 2.58 2.32 2.78
CA VAL A 71 1.87 2.99 1.68
C VAL A 71 1.32 4.37 2.09
N THR A 72 1.02 4.57 3.38
CA THR A 72 0.61 5.87 3.92
C THR A 72 1.79 6.85 3.93
N ASP A 73 2.96 6.41 4.40
CA ASP A 73 4.19 7.22 4.40
C ASP A 73 4.60 7.58 2.95
N LEU A 74 4.44 6.62 2.02
CA LEU A 74 4.65 6.85 0.61
C LEU A 74 3.71 7.94 0.07
N LEU A 75 2.42 7.90 0.43
CA LEU A 75 1.44 8.91 0.05
C LEU A 75 1.81 10.30 0.61
N GLU A 76 2.19 10.39 1.88
CA GLU A 76 2.62 11.66 2.47
C GLU A 76 3.84 12.23 1.74
N ARG A 77 4.83 11.41 1.42
CA ARG A 77 6.00 11.85 0.67
C ARG A 77 5.63 12.35 -0.72
N VAL A 78 4.77 11.64 -1.44
CA VAL A 78 4.30 12.04 -2.77
C VAL A 78 3.50 13.35 -2.73
N LYS A 79 2.68 13.57 -1.69
CA LYS A 79 1.94 14.83 -1.49
C LYS A 79 2.82 16.05 -1.23
N ASN A 80 4.06 15.83 -0.81
CA ASN A 80 5.03 16.88 -0.48
C ASN A 80 6.09 17.11 -1.60
N LEU A 81 5.87 16.60 -2.81
CA LEU A 81 6.70 16.81 -4.01
C LEU A 81 6.27 18.02 -4.86
#